data_AF-A0A7C6ACQ3-F1
#
_entry.id   AF-A0A7C6ACQ3-F1
#
_cell.length_a   1.000
_cell.length_b   1.000
_cell.length_c   1.000
_cell.angle_alpha   90.00
_cell.angle_beta   90.00
_cell.angle_gamma   90.00
#
_symmetry.space_group_name_H-M   'P 1'
#
loop_
_entity.id
_entity.type
_entity.pdbx_description
1 polymer ?
#
loop_
_entity_poly.entity_id
_entity_poly.type
_entity_poly.pdbx_seq_one_letter_code
_entity_poly.pdbx_strand_id
1 'polypeptide(L)'
;MNSTTLSKSLKVSVIVVILVWLLEIARLYFFPNFAKELYKSIPNFLLTALLIGFLYILIVIGLLRYSKESFKDIGFSRENIGKQVKNGLLFGLGIFIASTFIINPIIELVIPKEVAVGVDISALFSDFLTLLLLIFLSIIKGGLSEELWRIFYLIRFEKCWGKTGLIISIFIGSIMFGFGHFYQGLSGVISTTVIGVLYTLVYLRKRLALEVIITHATFDVIAVLFGFTIYKLS
;
A
#
# COMPACT_ATOMS: atom_id res chain seq x y z
N MET A 1 -11.92 37.46 4.10
CA MET A 1 -10.90 37.84 5.10
C MET A 1 -9.78 36.80 5.05
N ASN A 2 -8.64 37.21 4.47
CA ASN A 2 -7.23 36.83 4.70
C ASN A 2 -7.00 35.61 5.63
N SER A 3 -6.34 34.51 5.24
CA SER A 3 -5.06 34.42 4.49
C SER A 3 -4.95 33.10 3.68
N THR A 4 -4.50 33.16 2.43
CA THR A 4 -4.17 32.04 1.53
C THR A 4 -2.83 31.39 1.87
N THR A 5 -2.46 31.36 3.16
CA THR A 5 -1.19 30.78 3.60
C THR A 5 -1.44 29.38 4.12
N LEU A 6 -0.91 28.38 3.41
CA LEU A 6 -0.91 27.00 3.85
C LEU A 6 -0.41 26.90 5.29
N SER A 7 -1.16 26.23 6.18
CA SER A 7 -0.76 26.12 7.58
C SER A 7 0.62 25.49 7.70
N LYS A 8 1.41 25.93 8.69
CA LYS A 8 2.75 25.38 8.95
C LYS A 8 2.72 23.85 9.07
N SER A 9 1.70 23.32 9.75
CA SER A 9 1.52 21.87 9.94
C SER A 9 1.31 21.09 8.65
N LEU A 10 0.58 21.69 7.70
CA LEU A 10 0.29 21.09 6.42
C LEU A 10 1.51 21.12 5.49
N LYS A 11 2.29 22.21 5.52
CA LYS A 11 3.61 22.28 4.83
C LYS A 11 4.56 21.21 5.34
N VAL A 12 4.69 21.06 6.66
CA VAL A 12 5.53 20.04 7.29
C VAL A 12 5.09 18.63 6.85
N SER A 13 3.79 18.35 6.86
CA SER A 13 3.27 17.05 6.45
C SER A 13 3.63 16.71 5.01
N VAL A 14 3.46 17.65 4.07
CA VAL A 14 3.86 17.48 2.66
C VAL A 14 5.36 17.24 2.53
N ILE A 15 6.19 18.03 3.23
CA ILE A 15 7.65 17.87 3.20
C ILE A 15 8.03 16.47 3.67
N VAL A 16 7.45 15.99 4.77
CA VAL A 16 7.71 14.63 5.28
C VAL A 16 7.31 13.57 4.26
N VAL A 17 6.14 13.72 3.60
CA VAL A 17 5.73 12.79 2.54
C VAL A 17 6.73 12.76 1.39
N ILE A 18 7.14 13.94 0.90
CA ILE A 18 8.11 14.04 -0.19
C ILE A 18 9.45 13.43 0.22
N LEU A 19 9.91 13.67 1.45
CA LEU A 19 11.14 13.06 1.97
C LEU A 19 11.04 11.55 2.03
N VAL A 20 9.91 10.99 2.47
CA VAL A 20 9.70 9.53 2.47
C VAL A 20 9.73 8.96 1.05
N TRP A 21 9.11 9.63 0.06
CA TRP A 21 9.19 9.21 -1.34
C TRP A 21 10.61 9.30 -1.90
N LEU A 22 11.34 10.37 -1.61
CA LEU A 22 12.74 10.52 -2.01
C LEU A 22 13.64 9.47 -1.36
N LEU A 23 13.41 9.13 -0.09
CA LEU A 23 14.11 8.06 0.61
C LEU A 23 13.83 6.69 -0.03
N GLU A 24 12.60 6.44 -0.47
CA GLU A 24 12.26 5.20 -1.17
C GLU A 24 12.96 5.10 -2.54
N ILE A 25 12.98 6.20 -3.30
CA ILE A 25 13.73 6.27 -4.57
C ILE A 25 15.24 6.08 -4.31
N ALA A 26 15.79 6.75 -3.29
CA ALA A 26 17.18 6.61 -2.91
C ALA A 26 17.50 5.17 -2.47
N ARG A 27 16.60 4.52 -1.73
CA ARG A 27 16.75 3.11 -1.34
C ARG A 27 16.85 2.21 -2.57
N LEU A 28 15.99 2.41 -3.56
CA LEU A 28 16.02 1.63 -4.80
C LEU A 28 17.31 1.85 -5.60
N TYR A 29 17.82 3.09 -5.63
CA TYR A 29 19.03 3.44 -6.38
C TYR A 29 20.32 2.97 -5.68
N PHE A 30 20.48 3.28 -4.39
CA PHE A 30 21.71 2.99 -3.65
C PHE A 30 21.75 1.57 -3.07
N PHE A 31 20.59 0.95 -2.84
CA PHE A 31 20.47 -0.40 -2.28
C PHE A 31 19.56 -1.29 -3.14
N PRO A 32 19.87 -1.50 -4.43
CA PRO A 32 19.00 -2.23 -5.37
C PRO A 32 18.76 -3.69 -4.95
N ASN A 33 19.72 -4.29 -4.23
CA ASN A 33 19.61 -5.67 -3.72
C ASN A 33 18.95 -5.76 -2.33
N PHE A 34 18.52 -4.65 -1.72
CA PHE A 34 17.97 -4.64 -0.36
C PHE A 34 16.84 -5.67 -0.17
N ALA A 35 15.88 -5.69 -1.09
CA ALA A 35 14.77 -6.65 -1.02
C ALA A 35 15.29 -8.08 -1.13
N LYS A 36 16.14 -8.37 -2.12
CA LYS A 36 16.74 -9.70 -2.32
C LYS A 36 17.47 -10.20 -1.07
N GLU A 37 18.27 -9.35 -0.42
CA GLU A 37 18.95 -9.70 0.82
C GLU A 37 17.98 -9.95 1.98
N LEU A 38 16.91 -9.15 2.07
CA LEU A 38 15.90 -9.28 3.10
C LEU A 38 15.14 -10.62 2.99
N TYR A 39 14.81 -11.04 1.76
CA TYR A 39 14.10 -12.30 1.49
C TYR A 39 14.93 -13.57 1.76
N LYS A 40 16.26 -13.46 1.97
CA LYS A 40 17.08 -14.62 2.40
C LYS A 40 16.72 -15.12 3.81
N SER A 41 16.04 -14.29 4.61
CA SER A 41 15.62 -14.64 5.97
C SER A 41 14.19 -14.17 6.20
N ILE A 42 13.25 -15.11 6.21
CA ILE A 42 11.82 -14.85 6.47
C ILE A 42 11.62 -14.07 7.77
N PRO A 43 12.27 -14.41 8.91
CA PRO A 43 12.15 -13.61 10.13
C PRO A 43 12.60 -12.15 9.95
N ASN A 44 13.71 -11.92 9.25
CA ASN A 44 14.20 -10.55 8.99
C ASN A 44 13.21 -9.79 8.10
N PHE A 45 12.72 -10.43 7.04
CA PHE A 45 11.69 -9.86 6.17
C PHE A 45 10.45 -9.43 6.95
N LEU A 46 9.88 -10.34 7.75
CA LEU A 46 8.69 -10.07 8.56
C LEU A 46 8.95 -8.93 9.56
N LEU A 47 10.06 -8.98 10.28
CA LEU A 47 10.42 -7.96 11.26
C LEU A 47 10.62 -6.59 10.61
N THR A 48 11.41 -6.50 9.53
CA THR A 48 11.65 -5.25 8.83
C THR A 48 10.36 -4.67 8.26
N ALA A 49 9.50 -5.50 7.65
CA ALA A 49 8.22 -5.06 7.11
C ALA A 49 7.31 -4.49 8.21
N LEU A 50 7.25 -5.14 9.38
CA LEU A 50 6.49 -4.66 10.54
C LEU A 50 7.07 -3.38 11.13
N LEU A 51 8.40 -3.26 11.25
CA LEU A 51 9.06 -2.05 11.76
C LEU A 51 8.81 -0.84 10.85
N ILE A 52 8.94 -1.01 9.53
CA ILE A 52 8.62 0.04 8.55
C ILE A 52 7.13 0.39 8.64
N GLY A 53 6.26 -0.62 8.70
CA GLY A 53 4.82 -0.40 8.80
C GLY A 53 4.43 0.37 10.06
N PHE A 54 5.03 0.02 11.20
CA PHE A 54 4.83 0.71 12.47
C PHE A 54 5.37 2.14 12.43
N LEU A 55 6.53 2.37 11.82
CA LEU A 55 7.09 3.70 11.63
C LEU A 55 6.13 4.61 10.84
N TYR A 56 5.53 4.12 9.75
CA TYR A 56 4.53 4.91 9.01
C TYR A 56 3.30 5.23 9.85
N ILE A 57 2.80 4.28 10.64
CA ILE A 57 1.67 4.53 11.56
C ILE A 57 2.05 5.63 12.56
N LEU A 58 3.25 5.58 13.16
CA LEU A 58 3.73 6.59 14.09
C LEU A 58 3.90 7.96 13.44
N ILE A 59 4.42 8.03 12.21
CA ILE A 59 4.55 9.28 11.46
C ILE A 59 3.17 9.89 11.22
N VAL A 60 2.19 9.09 10.75
CA VAL A 60 0.83 9.56 10.52
C VAL A 60 0.19 10.07 11.81
N ILE A 61 0.30 9.31 12.91
CA ILE A 61 -0.21 9.73 14.22
C ILE A 61 0.44 11.05 14.67
N GLY A 62 1.77 11.15 14.57
CA GLY A 62 2.52 12.33 14.95
C GLY A 62 2.10 13.57 14.16
N LEU A 63 1.95 13.43 12.83
CA LEU A 63 1.55 14.53 11.97
C LEU A 63 0.06 14.91 12.14
N LEU A 64 -0.84 13.95 12.34
CA LEU A 64 -2.24 14.24 12.69
C LEU A 64 -2.31 15.04 13.99
N ARG A 65 -1.61 14.60 15.04
CA ARG A 65 -1.56 15.32 16.33
C ARG A 65 -0.96 16.72 16.18
N TYR A 66 0.12 16.86 15.40
CA TYR A 66 0.74 18.15 15.12
C TYR A 66 -0.21 19.12 14.40
N SER A 67 -1.06 18.59 13.51
CA SER A 67 -2.11 19.34 12.82
C SER A 67 -3.41 19.47 13.62
N LYS A 68 -3.48 18.97 14.87
CA LYS A 68 -4.70 18.91 15.71
C LYS A 68 -5.87 18.16 15.04
N GLU A 69 -5.55 17.19 14.22
CA GLU A 69 -6.51 16.31 13.55
C GLU A 69 -6.51 14.93 14.20
N SER A 70 -7.53 14.15 13.84
CA SER A 70 -7.81 12.81 14.33
C SER A 70 -7.97 11.83 13.18
N PHE A 71 -8.11 10.55 13.50
CA PHE A 71 -8.42 9.54 12.49
C PHE A 71 -9.75 9.78 11.77
N LYS A 72 -10.70 10.51 12.37
CA LYS A 72 -11.96 10.88 11.71
C LYS A 72 -11.72 11.78 10.49
N ASP A 73 -10.73 12.68 10.59
CA ASP A 73 -10.37 13.63 9.52
C ASP A 73 -9.77 12.94 8.29
N ILE A 74 -9.41 11.66 8.43
CA ILE A 74 -8.92 10.81 7.36
C ILE A 74 -9.85 9.62 7.07
N GLY A 75 -11.11 9.71 7.48
CA GLY A 75 -12.16 8.77 7.03
C GLY A 75 -12.39 7.56 7.94
N PHE A 76 -11.82 7.50 9.14
CA PHE A 76 -12.24 6.48 10.11
C PHE A 76 -13.59 6.85 10.71
N SER A 77 -14.64 6.16 10.25
CA SER A 77 -16.01 6.31 10.75
C SER A 77 -16.49 5.03 11.43
N ARG A 78 -17.23 5.20 12.54
CA ARG A 78 -17.93 4.11 13.23
C ARG A 78 -19.30 3.79 12.63
N GLU A 79 -19.74 4.59 11.66
CA GLU A 79 -21.03 4.39 11.01
C GLU A 79 -20.97 3.19 10.07
N ASN A 80 -21.96 2.30 10.17
CA ASN A 80 -22.14 1.18 9.25
C ASN A 80 -20.88 0.30 9.07
N ILE A 81 -20.12 0.03 10.15
CA ILE A 81 -18.88 -0.77 10.10
C ILE A 81 -19.08 -2.10 9.35
N GLY A 82 -20.19 -2.82 9.61
CA GLY A 82 -20.48 -4.07 8.88
C GLY A 82 -20.59 -3.89 7.36
N LYS A 83 -21.12 -2.76 6.90
CA LYS A 83 -21.18 -2.42 5.47
C LYS A 83 -19.81 -2.05 4.91
N GLN A 84 -18.99 -1.34 5.68
CA GLN A 84 -17.60 -1.03 5.31
C GLN A 84 -16.77 -2.31 5.15
N VAL A 85 -16.89 -3.25 6.11
CA VAL A 85 -16.22 -4.56 6.04
C VAL A 85 -16.72 -5.35 4.84
N LYS A 86 -18.03 -5.51 4.67
CA LYS A 86 -18.61 -6.22 3.52
C LYS A 86 -18.14 -5.65 2.18
N ASN A 87 -18.21 -4.33 2.01
CA ASN A 87 -17.77 -3.70 0.78
C ASN A 87 -16.27 -3.88 0.56
N GLY A 88 -15.46 -3.75 1.62
CA GLY A 88 -14.03 -4.00 1.55
C GLY A 88 -13.72 -5.42 1.07
N LEU A 89 -14.38 -6.43 1.63
CA LEU A 89 -14.25 -7.82 1.19
C LEU A 89 -14.60 -7.98 -0.30
N LEU A 90 -15.72 -7.40 -0.74
CA LEU A 90 -16.18 -7.48 -2.13
C LEU A 90 -15.24 -6.76 -3.11
N PHE A 91 -14.77 -5.56 -2.77
CA PHE A 91 -13.81 -4.84 -3.60
C PHE A 91 -12.46 -5.55 -3.64
N GLY A 92 -11.98 -6.06 -2.51
CA GLY A 92 -10.71 -6.79 -2.46
C GLY A 92 -10.74 -8.04 -3.35
N LEU A 93 -11.82 -8.83 -3.24
CA LEU A 93 -12.05 -9.97 -4.14
C LEU A 93 -12.14 -9.54 -5.61
N GLY A 94 -12.90 -8.48 -5.91
CA GLY A 94 -13.07 -7.97 -7.27
C GLY A 94 -11.75 -7.47 -7.88
N ILE A 95 -10.94 -6.75 -7.11
CA ILE A 95 -9.62 -6.29 -7.53
C ILE A 95 -8.66 -7.47 -7.71
N PHE A 96 -8.73 -8.50 -6.86
CA PHE A 96 -7.91 -9.71 -7.01
C PHE A 96 -8.23 -10.45 -8.31
N ILE A 97 -9.52 -10.65 -8.61
CA ILE A 97 -9.99 -11.27 -9.86
C ILE A 97 -9.55 -10.42 -11.05
N ALA A 98 -9.78 -9.10 -11.01
CA ALA A 98 -9.38 -8.20 -12.08
C ALA A 98 -7.85 -8.21 -12.28
N SER A 99 -7.06 -8.21 -11.20
CA SER A 99 -5.61 -8.31 -11.27
C SER A 99 -5.15 -9.59 -11.96
N THR A 100 -5.67 -10.73 -11.49
CA THR A 100 -5.25 -12.06 -11.94
C THR A 100 -5.63 -12.35 -13.39
N PHE A 101 -6.86 -11.99 -13.79
CA PHE A 101 -7.43 -12.42 -15.07
C PHE A 101 -7.47 -11.33 -16.14
N ILE A 102 -7.23 -10.06 -15.79
CA ILE A 102 -7.33 -8.93 -16.72
C ILE A 102 -6.05 -8.08 -16.70
N ILE A 103 -5.72 -7.46 -15.56
CA ILE A 103 -4.65 -6.46 -15.48
C ILE A 103 -3.28 -7.10 -15.77
N ASN A 104 -2.91 -8.15 -15.03
CA ASN A 104 -1.61 -8.78 -15.19
C ASN A 104 -1.46 -9.40 -16.58
N PRO A 105 -2.43 -10.18 -17.11
CA PRO A 105 -2.34 -10.70 -18.48
C PRO A 105 -2.17 -9.60 -19.53
N ILE A 106 -2.90 -8.48 -19.44
CA ILE A 106 -2.77 -7.37 -20.40
C ILE A 106 -1.39 -6.72 -20.32
N ILE A 107 -0.84 -6.50 -19.12
CA ILE A 107 0.50 -5.94 -18.94
C ILE A 107 1.55 -6.91 -19.50
N GLU A 108 1.40 -8.20 -19.24
CA GLU A 108 2.32 -9.26 -19.66
C GLU A 108 2.37 -9.46 -21.19
N LEU A 109 1.35 -9.00 -21.94
CA LEU A 109 1.39 -8.96 -23.41
C LEU A 109 2.43 -7.98 -23.96
N VAL A 110 2.77 -6.93 -23.20
CA VAL A 110 3.66 -5.84 -23.64
C VAL A 110 4.99 -5.87 -22.90
N ILE A 111 4.96 -6.23 -21.62
CA ILE A 111 6.13 -6.26 -20.73
C ILE A 111 6.22 -7.68 -20.19
N PRO A 112 7.22 -8.48 -20.61
CA PRO A 112 7.34 -9.85 -20.18
C PRO A 112 7.28 -9.99 -18.66
N LYS A 113 6.70 -11.09 -18.21
CA LYS A 113 6.72 -11.45 -16.80
C LYS A 113 8.17 -11.69 -16.38
N GLU A 114 8.71 -10.81 -15.56
CA GLU A 114 9.99 -11.02 -14.90
C GLU A 114 9.74 -11.89 -13.67
N VAL A 115 10.49 -12.98 -13.53
CA VAL A 115 10.52 -13.72 -12.25
C VAL A 115 11.07 -12.74 -11.21
N ALA A 116 10.39 -12.62 -10.06
CA ALA A 116 10.79 -11.72 -8.97
C ALA A 116 12.31 -11.74 -8.80
N VAL A 117 12.94 -10.58 -8.99
CA VAL A 117 14.35 -10.47 -9.36
C VAL A 117 15.23 -11.06 -8.25
N GLY A 118 15.59 -12.33 -8.42
CA GLY A 118 16.40 -13.08 -7.47
C GLY A 118 15.77 -13.35 -6.10
N VAL A 119 14.44 -13.30 -5.97
CA VAL A 119 13.71 -13.65 -4.73
C VAL A 119 13.08 -15.03 -4.88
N ASP A 120 13.41 -15.95 -3.97
CA ASP A 120 12.74 -17.25 -3.89
C ASP A 120 11.38 -17.09 -3.19
N ILE A 121 10.33 -16.87 -3.99
CA ILE A 121 8.96 -16.75 -3.49
C ILE A 121 8.46 -18.06 -2.89
N SER A 122 8.98 -19.22 -3.32
CA SER A 122 8.51 -20.51 -2.80
C SER A 122 8.85 -20.68 -1.32
N ALA A 123 9.96 -20.10 -0.86
CA ALA A 123 10.36 -20.07 0.54
C ALA A 123 9.31 -19.38 1.44
N LEU A 124 8.55 -18.40 0.92
CA LEU A 124 7.46 -17.74 1.66
C LEU A 124 6.29 -18.69 1.97
N PHE A 125 6.19 -19.82 1.29
CA PHE A 125 5.10 -20.78 1.44
C PHE A 125 5.57 -22.13 2.00
N SER A 126 6.77 -22.17 2.59
CA SER A 126 7.43 -23.39 3.08
C SER A 126 6.64 -24.13 4.17
N ASP A 127 5.97 -23.41 5.07
CA ASP A 127 5.29 -23.97 6.23
C ASP A 127 4.02 -23.18 6.64
N PHE A 128 3.21 -23.80 7.51
CA PHE A 128 1.92 -23.23 7.92
C PHE A 128 2.06 -22.04 8.88
N LEU A 129 3.10 -22.00 9.71
CA LEU A 129 3.36 -20.85 10.57
C LEU A 129 3.74 -19.64 9.71
N THR A 130 4.60 -19.82 8.72
CA THR A 130 4.93 -18.76 7.75
C THR A 130 3.69 -18.23 7.04
N LEU A 131 2.77 -19.12 6.61
CA LEU A 131 1.49 -18.70 6.04
C LEU A 131 0.68 -17.79 6.99
N LEU A 132 0.52 -18.18 8.26
CA LEU A 132 -0.21 -17.37 9.24
C LEU A 132 0.45 -16.02 9.48
N LEU A 133 1.79 -15.97 9.51
CA LEU A 133 2.55 -14.73 9.64
C LEU A 133 2.39 -13.82 8.42
N LEU A 134 2.33 -14.38 7.22
CA LEU A 134 2.06 -13.62 6.00
C LEU A 134 0.63 -13.06 5.99
N ILE A 135 -0.38 -13.84 6.40
CA ILE A 135 -1.76 -13.35 6.54
C ILE A 135 -1.81 -12.19 7.55
N PHE A 136 -1.13 -12.32 8.68
CA PHE A 136 -1.01 -11.25 9.66
C PHE A 136 -0.35 -10.00 9.06
N LEU A 137 0.74 -10.18 8.30
CA LEU A 137 1.43 -9.11 7.61
C LEU A 137 0.54 -8.43 6.55
N SER A 138 -0.21 -9.19 5.76
CA SER A 138 -1.19 -8.70 4.78
C SER A 138 -2.23 -7.77 5.41
N ILE A 139 -2.68 -8.08 6.63
CA ILE A 139 -3.67 -7.27 7.34
C ILE A 139 -3.04 -6.02 7.96
N ILE A 140 -1.94 -6.18 8.69
CA ILE A 140 -1.34 -5.09 9.48
C ILE A 140 -0.45 -4.18 8.65
N LYS A 141 0.43 -4.76 7.83
CA LYS A 141 1.32 -4.00 6.97
C LYS A 141 0.54 -3.53 5.74
N GLY A 142 0.07 -4.46 4.91
CA GLY A 142 -0.60 -4.14 3.64
C GLY A 142 -1.87 -3.32 3.86
N GLY A 143 -2.88 -3.95 4.46
CA GLY A 143 -4.16 -3.32 4.75
C GLY A 143 -4.04 -2.04 5.59
N LEU A 144 -3.55 -2.13 6.83
CA LEU A 144 -3.61 -1.01 7.76
C LEU A 144 -2.51 0.04 7.52
N SER A 145 -1.23 -0.34 7.56
CA SER A 145 -0.14 0.63 7.54
C SER A 145 -0.03 1.36 6.19
N GLU A 146 -0.07 0.63 5.07
CA GLU A 146 0.06 1.26 3.75
C GLU A 146 -1.14 2.15 3.45
N GLU A 147 -2.37 1.68 3.64
CA GLU A 147 -3.54 2.53 3.36
C GLU A 147 -3.62 3.72 4.31
N LEU A 148 -3.20 3.59 5.58
CA LEU A 148 -3.13 4.73 6.48
C LEU A 148 -2.17 5.81 5.95
N TRP A 149 -0.98 5.42 5.51
CA TRP A 149 -0.01 6.33 4.89
C TRP A 149 -0.56 6.94 3.60
N ARG A 150 -1.21 6.12 2.78
CA ARG A 150 -1.73 6.53 1.47
C ARG A 150 -2.88 7.51 1.54
N ILE A 151 -3.86 7.21 2.40
CA ILE A 151 -4.97 8.13 2.70
C ILE A 151 -4.42 9.44 3.28
N PHE A 152 -3.44 9.36 4.20
CA PHE A 152 -2.87 10.53 4.82
C PHE A 152 -2.28 11.48 3.78
N TYR A 153 -1.37 11.01 2.93
CA TYR A 153 -0.76 11.90 1.94
C TYR A 153 -1.79 12.42 0.93
N LEU A 154 -2.79 11.60 0.56
CA LEU A 154 -3.84 11.98 -0.39
C LEU A 154 -4.60 13.22 0.10
N ILE A 155 -5.02 13.18 1.37
CA ILE A 155 -5.73 14.28 2.01
C ILE A 155 -4.81 15.49 2.20
N ARG A 156 -3.51 15.30 2.47
CA ARG A 156 -2.57 16.43 2.60
C ARG A 156 -2.47 17.20 1.30
N PHE A 157 -2.18 16.50 0.21
CA PHE A 157 -2.06 17.14 -1.10
C PHE A 157 -3.37 17.80 -1.52
N GLU A 158 -4.51 17.15 -1.29
CA GLU A 158 -5.82 17.75 -1.55
C GLU A 158 -6.06 19.03 -0.71
N LYS A 159 -5.74 19.02 0.59
CA LYS A 159 -5.86 20.22 1.44
C LYS A 159 -4.93 21.36 0.99
N CYS A 160 -3.79 21.03 0.38
CA CYS A 160 -2.84 22.03 -0.09
C CYS A 160 -3.22 22.68 -1.41
N TRP A 161 -3.67 21.87 -2.38
CA TRP A 161 -3.81 22.30 -3.78
C TRP A 161 -5.15 21.90 -4.39
N GLY A 162 -6.15 21.56 -3.57
CA GLY A 162 -7.48 21.15 -4.00
C GLY A 162 -7.43 19.97 -4.97
N LYS A 163 -8.21 20.06 -6.05
CA LYS A 163 -8.32 19.02 -7.09
C LYS A 163 -6.96 18.71 -7.74
N THR A 164 -6.12 19.72 -7.96
CA THR A 164 -4.79 19.53 -8.55
C THR A 164 -3.91 18.69 -7.63
N GLY A 165 -3.90 19.00 -6.33
CA GLY A 165 -3.17 18.21 -5.34
C GLY A 165 -3.68 16.78 -5.24
N LEU A 166 -5.00 16.60 -5.26
CA LEU A 166 -5.61 15.28 -5.27
C LEU A 166 -5.13 14.45 -6.47
N ILE A 167 -5.17 15.01 -7.68
CA ILE A 167 -4.71 14.34 -8.90
C ILE A 167 -3.23 13.98 -8.82
N ILE A 168 -2.38 14.94 -8.44
CA ILE A 168 -0.93 14.72 -8.26
C ILE A 168 -0.69 13.56 -7.30
N SER A 169 -1.43 13.54 -6.19
CA SER A 169 -1.26 12.52 -5.17
C SER A 169 -1.76 11.14 -5.60
N ILE A 170 -2.80 11.05 -6.42
CA ILE A 170 -3.24 9.78 -7.03
C ILE A 170 -2.13 9.24 -7.92
N PHE A 171 -1.60 10.05 -8.83
CA PHE A 171 -0.58 9.62 -9.79
C PHE A 171 0.76 9.29 -9.11
N ILE A 172 1.36 10.26 -8.42
CA ILE A 172 2.67 10.07 -7.79
C ILE A 172 2.57 9.02 -6.69
N GLY A 173 1.53 9.08 -5.85
CA GLY A 173 1.35 8.13 -4.76
C GLY A 173 1.20 6.70 -5.25
N SER A 174 0.49 6.46 -6.36
CA SER A 174 0.35 5.12 -6.93
C SER A 174 1.64 4.63 -7.60
N ILE A 175 2.41 5.51 -8.25
CA ILE A 175 3.73 5.15 -8.79
C ILE A 175 4.70 4.78 -7.65
N MET A 176 4.73 5.57 -6.57
CA MET A 176 5.55 5.27 -5.39
C MET A 176 5.12 3.96 -4.72
N PHE A 177 3.82 3.64 -4.74
CA PHE A 177 3.31 2.36 -4.28
C PHE A 177 3.82 1.18 -5.13
N GLY A 178 3.81 1.34 -6.46
CA GLY A 178 4.43 0.38 -7.37
C GLY A 178 5.95 0.23 -7.17
N PHE A 179 6.66 1.33 -6.93
CA PHE A 179 8.10 1.30 -6.63
C PHE A 179 8.45 0.52 -5.36
N GLY A 180 7.57 0.51 -4.35
CA GLY A 180 7.71 -0.37 -3.19
C GLY A 180 7.73 -1.87 -3.56
N HIS A 181 7.27 -2.22 -4.75
CA HIS A 181 7.17 -3.58 -5.28
C HIS A 181 8.19 -3.86 -6.39
N PHE A 182 9.27 -3.07 -6.49
CA PHE A 182 10.30 -3.23 -7.52
C PHE A 182 10.93 -4.63 -7.58
N TYR A 183 10.96 -5.35 -6.46
CA TYR A 183 11.45 -6.72 -6.40
C TYR A 183 10.64 -7.72 -7.25
N GLN A 184 9.42 -7.35 -7.67
CA GLN A 184 8.56 -8.14 -8.56
C GLN A 184 8.87 -7.95 -10.05
N GLY A 185 9.85 -7.10 -10.40
CA GLY A 185 10.15 -6.74 -11.79
C GLY A 185 9.22 -5.67 -12.34
N LEU A 186 9.49 -5.20 -13.57
CA LEU A 186 8.79 -4.04 -14.15
C LEU A 186 7.28 -4.26 -14.32
N SER A 187 6.88 -5.46 -14.75
CA SER A 187 5.45 -5.82 -14.89
C SER A 187 4.73 -5.82 -13.54
N GLY A 188 5.38 -6.27 -12.47
CA GLY A 188 4.87 -6.20 -11.10
C GLY A 188 4.71 -4.76 -10.59
N VAL A 189 5.69 -3.88 -10.87
CA VAL A 189 5.62 -2.45 -10.53
C VAL A 189 4.42 -1.77 -11.19
N ILE A 190 4.20 -2.04 -12.49
CA ILE A 190 3.09 -1.43 -13.24
C ILE A 190 1.75 -1.98 -12.76
N SER A 191 1.65 -3.30 -12.56
CA SER A 191 0.44 -3.94 -12.02
C SER A 191 0.07 -3.36 -10.66
N THR A 192 1.05 -3.24 -9.77
CA THR A 192 0.86 -2.69 -8.42
C THR A 192 0.52 -1.21 -8.45
N THR A 193 1.09 -0.44 -9.39
CA THR A 193 0.71 0.97 -9.62
C THR A 193 -0.77 1.08 -9.98
N VAL A 194 -1.27 0.25 -10.91
CA VAL A 194 -2.68 0.22 -11.31
C VAL A 194 -3.58 -0.18 -10.13
N ILE A 195 -3.21 -1.21 -9.38
CA ILE A 195 -3.93 -1.65 -8.18
C ILE A 195 -3.98 -0.53 -7.13
N GLY A 196 -2.87 0.20 -6.93
CA GLY A 196 -2.82 1.37 -6.06
C GLY A 196 -3.83 2.45 -6.48
N VAL A 197 -3.97 2.70 -7.78
CA VAL A 197 -5.03 3.61 -8.28
C VAL A 197 -6.42 3.08 -7.88
N LEU A 198 -6.69 1.79 -8.08
CA LEU A 198 -7.98 1.17 -7.72
C LEU A 198 -8.30 1.31 -6.23
N TYR A 199 -7.34 1.06 -5.34
CA TYR A 199 -7.51 1.29 -3.91
C TYR A 199 -7.83 2.77 -3.60
N THR A 200 -7.13 3.70 -4.26
CA THR A 200 -7.41 5.13 -4.10
C THR A 200 -8.84 5.48 -4.53
N LEU A 201 -9.33 4.88 -5.62
CA LEU A 201 -10.69 5.09 -6.11
C LEU A 201 -11.74 4.50 -5.15
N VAL A 202 -11.48 3.31 -4.58
CA VAL A 202 -12.35 2.72 -3.53
C VAL A 202 -12.47 3.68 -2.36
N TYR A 203 -11.34 4.23 -1.88
CA TYR A 203 -11.35 5.24 -0.83
C TYR A 203 -12.12 6.50 -1.27
N LEU A 204 -11.82 7.11 -2.40
CA LEU A 204 -12.42 8.39 -2.83
C LEU A 204 -13.94 8.32 -3.06
N ARG A 205 -14.47 7.14 -3.38
CA ARG A 205 -15.91 6.92 -3.57
C ARG A 205 -16.74 7.28 -2.33
N LYS A 206 -16.21 7.03 -1.12
CA LYS A 206 -16.94 7.25 0.15
C LYS A 206 -16.11 7.92 1.25
N ARG A 207 -14.80 8.04 1.07
CA ARG A 207 -13.80 8.51 2.04
C ARG A 207 -13.88 7.75 3.36
N LEU A 208 -14.00 6.43 3.26
CA LEU A 208 -14.05 5.51 4.39
C LEU A 208 -12.74 4.73 4.46
N ALA A 209 -11.92 5.03 5.46
CA ALA A 209 -10.59 4.45 5.61
C ALA A 209 -10.66 2.94 5.85
N LEU A 210 -11.58 2.49 6.72
CA LEU A 210 -11.72 1.06 7.02
C LEU A 210 -12.09 0.25 5.79
N GLU A 211 -12.94 0.79 4.89
CA GLU A 211 -13.35 0.06 3.69
C GLU A 211 -12.17 -0.23 2.74
N VAL A 212 -11.29 0.75 2.51
CA VAL A 212 -10.09 0.53 1.67
C VAL A 212 -9.01 -0.30 2.37
N ILE A 213 -8.85 -0.14 3.70
CA ILE A 213 -7.97 -1.00 4.52
C ILE A 213 -8.36 -2.47 4.37
N ILE A 214 -9.67 -2.78 4.49
CA ILE A 214 -10.19 -4.14 4.32
C ILE A 214 -10.08 -4.59 2.85
N THR A 215 -10.29 -3.69 1.89
CA THR A 215 -10.10 -3.98 0.45
C THR A 215 -8.70 -4.52 0.18
N HIS A 216 -7.69 -3.78 0.63
CA HIS A 216 -6.29 -4.15 0.42
C HIS A 216 -5.92 -5.41 1.21
N ALA A 217 -6.27 -5.49 2.50
CA ALA A 217 -6.02 -6.69 3.31
C ALA A 217 -6.64 -7.95 2.67
N THR A 218 -7.86 -7.83 2.11
CA THR A 218 -8.54 -8.96 1.46
C THR A 218 -7.80 -9.41 0.21
N PHE A 219 -7.39 -8.46 -0.64
CA PHE A 219 -6.59 -8.76 -1.83
C PHE A 219 -5.33 -9.54 -1.45
N ASP A 220 -4.56 -9.03 -0.48
CA ASP A 220 -3.30 -9.62 -0.07
C ASP A 220 -3.49 -11.01 0.56
N VAL A 221 -4.50 -11.17 1.42
CA VAL A 221 -4.80 -12.47 2.04
C VAL A 221 -5.19 -13.50 0.98
N ILE A 222 -6.00 -13.13 -0.01
CA ILE A 222 -6.34 -14.04 -1.12
C ILE A 222 -5.08 -14.38 -1.92
N ALA A 223 -4.22 -13.40 -2.24
CA ALA A 223 -2.98 -13.63 -2.97
C ALA A 223 -2.02 -14.57 -2.22
N VAL A 224 -1.87 -14.40 -0.90
CA VAL A 224 -1.08 -15.27 -0.03
C VAL A 224 -1.64 -16.68 0.01
N LEU A 225 -2.97 -16.84 0.18
CA LEU A 225 -3.61 -18.16 0.17
C LEU A 225 -3.46 -18.85 -1.18
N PHE A 226 -3.65 -18.11 -2.28
CA PHE A 226 -3.51 -18.63 -3.64
C PHE A 226 -2.06 -19.06 -3.91
N GLY A 227 -1.08 -18.23 -3.52
CA GLY A 227 0.34 -18.58 -3.57
C GLY A 227 0.66 -19.85 -2.79
N PHE A 228 0.17 -19.98 -1.56
CA PHE A 228 0.35 -21.19 -0.76
C PHE A 228 -0.21 -22.44 -1.44
N THR A 229 -1.39 -22.34 -2.06
CA THR A 229 -1.97 -23.47 -2.80
C THR A 229 -1.14 -23.85 -4.02
N ILE A 230 -0.59 -22.88 -4.75
CA ILE A 230 0.26 -23.16 -5.92
C ILE A 230 1.58 -23.81 -5.50
N TYR A 231 2.32 -23.21 -4.57
CA TYR A 231 3.69 -23.63 -4.29
C TYR A 231 3.82 -24.86 -3.40
N LYS A 232 2.79 -25.20 -2.61
CA LYS A 232 2.87 -26.29 -1.63
C LYS A 232 1.94 -27.47 -1.93
N LEU A 233 0.91 -27.29 -2.75
CA LEU A 233 0.02 -28.38 -3.17
C LEU A 233 0.27 -28.85 -4.61
N SER A 234 1.25 -28.27 -5.32
CA SER A 234 1.81 -28.82 -6.57
C SER A 234 3.09 -29.57 -6.32
#